data_AF-A0A3C1DZR3-F1
#
_entry.id   AF-A0A3C1DZR3-F1
#
_cell.length_a   1.000
_cell.length_b   1.000
_cell.length_c   1.000
_cell.angle_alpha   90.00
_cell.angle_beta   90.00
_cell.angle_gamma   90.00
#
_symmetry.space_group_name_H-M   'P 1'
#
loop_
_entity.id
_entity.type
_entity.pdbx_description
1 polymer ?
#
loop_
_entity_poly.entity_id
_entity_poly.type
_entity_poly.pdbx_seq_one_letter_code
_entity_poly.pdbx_strand_id
1 'polypeptide(L)'
;AILHNFGYQPPVRAALIGSGLLSGAGALFGGIPINLAALTQALTAGPEAADDRDKRWIAPVSAGATYIVLGLLAGVATAFVAASPPVLIQAVAGLALLGALVGAVTAAVQDAAHRLAAIVAFLVTASGITVAGIGSAFWGLVVGAVVMLWLG
;
A
#
# COMPACT_ATOMS: atom_id res chain seq x y z
N ALA A 1 -10.55 5.77 -2.25
CA ALA A 1 -10.02 6.89 -1.45
C ALA A 1 -9.15 7.82 -2.30
N ILE A 2 -7.89 7.50 -2.60
CA ILE A 2 -6.94 8.47 -3.20
C ILE A 2 -7.39 9.04 -4.55
N LEU A 3 -7.77 8.19 -5.51
CA LEU A 3 -8.26 8.67 -6.80
C LEU A 3 -9.53 9.54 -6.68
N HIS A 4 -10.38 9.28 -5.69
CA HIS A 4 -11.57 10.12 -5.43
C HIS A 4 -11.18 11.49 -4.87
N ASN A 5 -10.09 11.60 -4.09
CA ASN A 5 -9.57 12.89 -3.63
C ASN A 5 -9.09 13.76 -4.80
N PHE A 6 -8.64 13.14 -5.89
CA PHE A 6 -8.33 13.82 -7.16
C PHE A 6 -9.55 13.90 -8.11
N GLY A 7 -10.75 13.66 -7.59
CA GLY A 7 -12.04 13.75 -8.28
C GLY A 7 -12.33 12.65 -9.29
N TYR A 8 -11.51 11.58 -9.37
CA TYR A 8 -11.76 10.47 -10.27
C TYR A 8 -12.78 9.50 -9.67
N GLN A 9 -13.58 8.87 -10.53
CA GLN A 9 -14.52 7.81 -10.19
C GLN A 9 -14.03 6.48 -10.76
N PRO A 10 -12.98 5.86 -10.19
CA PRO A 10 -12.42 4.62 -10.70
C PRO A 10 -13.41 3.46 -10.55
N PRO A 11 -13.47 2.53 -11.51
CA PRO A 11 -14.31 1.33 -11.40
C PRO A 11 -13.69 0.33 -10.40
N VAL A 12 -13.96 0.52 -9.11
CA VAL A 12 -13.35 -0.24 -7.99
C VAL A 12 -13.47 -1.75 -8.19
N ARG A 13 -14.64 -2.24 -8.62
CA ARG A 13 -14.87 -3.67 -8.89
C ARG A 13 -13.93 -4.22 -9.96
N ALA A 14 -13.77 -3.50 -11.07
CA ALA A 14 -12.89 -3.93 -12.16
C ALA A 14 -11.42 -3.93 -11.72
N ALA A 15 -11.01 -2.92 -10.94
CA ALA A 15 -9.66 -2.84 -10.38
C ALA A 15 -9.34 -4.03 -9.46
N LEU A 16 -10.27 -4.39 -8.57
CA LEU A 16 -10.12 -5.53 -7.65
C LEU A 16 -10.09 -6.89 -8.37
N ILE A 17 -10.99 -7.08 -9.35
CA ILE A 17 -11.00 -8.29 -10.17
C ILE A 17 -9.69 -8.40 -10.97
N GLY A 18 -9.25 -7.29 -11.58
CA GLY A 18 -8.01 -7.23 -12.34
C GLY A 18 -6.78 -7.59 -11.48
N SER A 19 -6.65 -7.01 -10.29
CA SER A 19 -5.53 -7.33 -9.39
C SER A 19 -5.58 -8.79 -8.92
N GLY A 20 -6.76 -9.35 -8.68
CA GLY A 20 -6.94 -10.76 -8.32
C GLY A 20 -6.54 -11.71 -9.46
N LEU A 21 -7.01 -11.46 -10.68
CA LEU A 21 -6.65 -12.25 -11.86
C LEU A 21 -5.14 -12.18 -12.15
N LEU A 22 -4.55 -10.99 -12.08
CA LEU A 22 -3.11 -10.82 -12.26
C LEU A 22 -2.32 -11.50 -11.16
N SER A 23 -2.79 -11.48 -9.91
CA SER A 23 -2.17 -12.23 -8.81
C SER A 23 -2.24 -13.73 -9.05
N GLY A 24 -3.38 -14.25 -9.51
CA GLY A 24 -3.56 -15.66 -9.83
C GLY A 24 -2.65 -16.11 -10.99
N ALA A 25 -2.56 -15.31 -12.05
CA ALA A 25 -1.64 -15.56 -13.15
C ALA A 25 -0.17 -15.48 -12.69
N GLY A 26 0.17 -14.46 -11.89
CA GLY A 26 1.51 -14.26 -11.34
C GLY A 26 1.94 -15.39 -10.41
N ALA A 27 1.02 -15.96 -9.62
CA ALA A 27 1.30 -17.08 -8.72
C ALA A 27 1.84 -18.32 -9.46
N LEU A 28 1.44 -18.54 -10.72
CA LEU A 28 1.98 -19.63 -11.56
C LEU A 28 3.49 -19.49 -11.83
N PHE A 29 4.01 -18.27 -11.74
CA PHE A 29 5.42 -17.94 -11.93
C PHE A 29 6.15 -17.65 -10.60
N GLY A 30 5.53 -17.97 -9.46
CA GLY A 30 6.07 -17.66 -8.12
C GLY A 30 5.92 -16.19 -7.72
N GLY A 31 5.02 -15.45 -8.38
CA GLY A 31 4.73 -14.05 -8.08
C GLY A 31 4.04 -13.84 -6.74
N ILE A 32 4.23 -12.64 -6.18
CA ILE A 32 3.55 -12.18 -4.97
C ILE A 32 2.19 -11.55 -5.29
N PRO A 33 1.27 -11.45 -4.31
CA PRO A 33 -0.03 -10.80 -4.52
C PRO A 33 0.10 -9.37 -5.03
N ILE A 34 -0.67 -9.04 -6.06
CA ILE A 34 -0.77 -7.72 -6.68
C ILE A 34 -1.92 -6.97 -6.03
N ASN A 35 -1.68 -5.73 -5.61
CA ASN A 35 -2.66 -4.86 -4.98
C ASN A 35 -2.58 -3.42 -5.52
N LEU A 36 -3.47 -2.56 -5.06
CA LEU A 36 -3.48 -1.15 -5.44
C LEU A 36 -2.46 -0.38 -4.59
N ALA A 37 -1.45 0.19 -5.26
CA ALA A 37 -0.39 0.96 -4.62
C ALA A 37 -0.85 2.39 -4.28
N ALA A 38 -1.40 2.57 -3.08
CA ALA A 38 -1.93 3.86 -2.62
C ALA A 38 -0.90 5.01 -2.71
N LEU A 39 0.34 4.79 -2.30
CA LEU A 39 1.39 5.82 -2.34
C LEU A 39 1.74 6.25 -3.77
N THR A 40 1.97 5.27 -4.64
CA THR A 40 2.23 5.53 -6.07
C THR A 40 1.05 6.23 -6.72
N GLN A 41 -0.18 5.86 -6.35
CA GLN A 41 -1.39 6.55 -6.82
C GLN A 41 -1.43 8.01 -6.36
N ALA A 42 -1.06 8.32 -5.12
CA ALA A 42 -1.02 9.71 -4.64
C ALA A 42 0.02 10.54 -5.40
N LEU A 43 1.19 9.97 -5.69
CA LEU A 43 2.27 10.64 -6.43
C LEU A 43 1.91 10.86 -7.91
N THR A 44 1.19 9.93 -8.52
CA THR A 44 0.96 9.93 -9.98
C THR A 44 -0.41 10.47 -10.39
N ALA A 45 -1.34 10.68 -9.45
CA ALA A 45 -2.67 11.25 -9.74
C ALA A 45 -2.74 12.78 -9.62
N GLY A 46 -1.71 13.40 -9.02
CA GLY A 46 -1.59 14.84 -8.80
C GLY A 46 -1.44 15.65 -10.10
N PRO A 47 -1.66 16.97 -10.03
CA PRO A 47 -1.47 17.87 -11.18
C PRO A 47 -0.04 17.87 -11.74
N GLU A 48 0.95 17.47 -10.95
CA GLU A 48 2.35 17.37 -11.35
C GLU A 48 2.60 16.25 -12.39
N ALA A 49 1.68 15.28 -12.50
CA ALA A 49 1.83 14.14 -13.41
C ALA A 49 1.56 14.50 -14.88
N ALA A 50 0.59 15.37 -15.13
CA ALA A 50 0.28 15.99 -16.42
C ALA A 50 -0.73 17.13 -16.22
N ASP A 51 -0.56 18.21 -17.00
CA ASP A 51 -1.51 19.33 -17.06
C ASP A 51 -2.91 18.85 -17.44
N ASP A 52 -2.96 17.98 -18.45
CA ASP A 52 -4.18 17.34 -18.92
C ASP A 52 -4.54 16.16 -18.01
N ARG A 53 -5.68 16.31 -17.32
CA ARG A 53 -6.21 15.32 -16.38
C ARG A 53 -6.42 13.95 -17.02
N ASP A 54 -6.85 13.90 -18.27
CA ASP A 54 -7.14 12.66 -18.97
C ASP A 54 -5.86 11.94 -19.46
N LYS A 55 -4.69 12.58 -19.30
CA LYS A 55 -3.38 12.01 -19.66
C LYS A 55 -2.54 11.60 -18.45
N ARG A 56 -3.03 11.79 -17.22
CA ARG A 56 -2.27 11.43 -16.01
C ARG A 56 -2.01 9.93 -15.86
N TRP A 57 -2.71 9.07 -16.61
CA TRP A 57 -2.43 7.64 -16.68
C TRP A 57 -1.04 7.31 -17.26
N ILE A 58 -0.40 8.25 -17.98
CA ILE A 58 0.95 8.06 -18.51
C ILE A 58 1.97 7.89 -17.38
N ALA A 59 1.82 8.63 -16.28
CA ALA A 59 2.75 8.57 -15.14
C ALA A 59 2.80 7.18 -14.46
N PRO A 60 1.67 6.54 -14.05
CA PRO A 60 1.73 5.20 -13.49
C PRO A 60 2.12 4.13 -14.52
N VAL A 61 1.81 4.33 -15.82
CA VAL A 61 2.24 3.39 -16.88
C VAL A 61 3.75 3.45 -17.12
N SER A 62 4.34 4.66 -17.19
CA SER A 62 5.79 4.82 -17.33
C SER A 62 6.54 4.33 -16.10
N ALA A 63 5.99 4.55 -14.89
CA ALA A 63 6.52 3.96 -13.67
C ALA A 63 6.48 2.43 -13.71
N GLY A 64 5.37 1.83 -14.16
CA GLY A 64 5.24 0.38 -14.33
C GLY A 64 6.27 -0.20 -15.32
N ALA A 65 6.42 0.43 -16.49
CA ALA A 65 7.43 0.03 -17.47
C ALA A 65 8.85 0.11 -16.91
N THR A 66 9.15 1.18 -16.16
CA THR A 66 10.43 1.35 -15.47
C THR A 66 10.65 0.26 -14.42
N TYR A 67 9.61 -0.10 -13.65
CA TYR A 67 9.69 -1.18 -12.67
C TYR A 67 9.92 -2.56 -13.30
N ILE A 68 9.40 -2.82 -14.51
CA ILE A 68 9.71 -4.05 -15.24
C ILE A 68 11.20 -4.11 -15.57
N VAL A 69 11.78 -3.02 -16.09
CA VAL A 69 13.22 -2.95 -16.40
C VAL A 69 14.06 -3.11 -15.13
N LEU A 70 13.70 -2.44 -14.03
CA LEU A 70 14.37 -2.60 -12.75
C LEU A 70 14.20 -4.02 -12.18
N GLY A 71 13.06 -4.66 -12.43
CA GLY A 71 12.78 -6.04 -12.05
C GLY A 71 13.72 -7.04 -12.74
N LEU A 72 14.12 -6.78 -13.99
CA LEU A 72 15.15 -7.60 -14.67
C LEU A 72 16.52 -7.51 -13.98
N LEU A 73 16.79 -6.39 -13.29
CA LEU A 73 17.99 -6.18 -12.49
C LEU A 73 17.82 -6.61 -11.02
N ALA A 74 16.70 -7.25 -10.66
CA ALA A 74 16.41 -7.62 -9.28
C ALA A 74 17.49 -8.51 -8.65
N GLY A 75 18.09 -9.43 -9.42
CA GLY A 75 19.19 -10.26 -8.91
C GLY A 75 20.41 -9.44 -8.46
N VAL A 76 20.77 -8.39 -9.22
CA VAL A 76 21.85 -7.47 -8.86
C VAL A 76 21.48 -6.66 -7.62
N ALA A 77 20.25 -6.15 -7.56
CA ALA A 77 19.75 -5.43 -6.40
C ALA A 77 19.75 -6.31 -5.13
N THR A 78 19.31 -7.57 -5.23
CA THR A 78 19.33 -8.53 -4.12
C THR A 78 20.75 -8.82 -3.66
N ALA A 79 21.70 -9.00 -4.58
CA ALA A 79 23.11 -9.21 -4.22
C ALA A 79 23.70 -7.98 -3.49
N PHE A 80 23.37 -6.78 -3.96
CA PHE A 80 23.80 -5.54 -3.29
C PHE A 80 23.20 -5.39 -1.89
N VAL A 81 21.91 -5.69 -1.72
CA VAL A 81 21.23 -5.68 -0.42
C VAL A 81 21.84 -6.71 0.53
N ALA A 82 22.16 -7.92 0.04
CA ALA A 82 22.78 -8.97 0.83
C ALA A 82 24.22 -8.63 1.27
N ALA A 83 24.95 -7.82 0.49
CA ALA A 83 26.29 -7.33 0.85
C ALA A 83 26.26 -6.13 1.82
N SER A 84 25.11 -5.48 1.97
CA SER A 84 24.95 -4.29 2.80
C SER A 84 24.62 -4.64 4.26
N PRO A 85 25.09 -3.86 5.25
CA PRO A 85 24.66 -4.02 6.64
C PRO A 85 23.14 -3.95 6.79
N PRO A 86 22.48 -4.96 7.41
CA PRO A 86 21.01 -5.01 7.50
C PRO A 86 20.38 -3.77 8.14
N VAL A 87 21.08 -3.16 9.10
CA VAL A 87 20.64 -1.93 9.79
C VAL A 87 20.47 -0.76 8.82
N LEU A 88 21.34 -0.63 7.81
CA LEU A 88 21.24 0.45 6.82
C LEU A 88 20.01 0.26 5.92
N ILE A 89 19.76 -0.99 5.49
CA ILE A 89 18.60 -1.32 4.66
C ILE A 89 17.30 -1.05 5.42
N GLN A 90 17.23 -1.49 6.69
CA GLN A 90 16.05 -1.27 7.54
C GLN A 90 15.83 0.22 7.83
N ALA A 91 16.89 0.98 8.11
CA ALA A 91 16.79 2.41 8.38
C ALA A 91 16.29 3.20 7.15
N VAL A 92 16.84 2.92 5.97
CA VAL A 92 16.43 3.59 4.72
C VAL A 92 15.00 3.20 4.33
N ALA A 93 14.65 1.91 4.44
CA ALA A 93 13.29 1.45 4.19
C ALA A 93 12.28 2.10 5.15
N GLY A 94 12.62 2.16 6.45
CA GLY A 94 11.80 2.83 7.45
C GLY A 94 11.62 4.32 7.16
N LEU A 95 12.71 5.03 6.85
CA LEU A 95 12.69 6.45 6.49
C LEU A 95 11.81 6.72 5.26
N ALA A 96 11.90 5.86 4.24
CA ALA A 96 11.06 5.95 3.03
C ALA A 96 9.57 5.76 3.32
N LEU A 97 9.22 5.00 4.37
CA LEU A 97 7.84 4.73 4.77
C LEU A 97 7.27 5.77 5.77
N LEU A 98 8.07 6.64 6.37
CA LEU A 98 7.58 7.61 7.36
C LEU A 98 6.49 8.53 6.80
N GLY A 99 6.68 9.06 5.59
CA GLY A 99 5.67 9.92 4.95
C GLY A 99 4.35 9.19 4.71
N ALA A 100 4.42 7.93 4.28
CA ALA A 100 3.26 7.06 4.09
C ALA A 100 2.53 6.79 5.41
N LEU A 101 3.28 6.47 6.46
CA LEU A 101 2.76 6.21 7.79
C LEU A 101 2.03 7.44 8.35
N VAL A 102 2.65 8.62 8.27
CA VAL A 102 2.04 9.88 8.72
C VAL A 102 0.74 10.12 7.96
N GLY A 103 0.75 10.04 6.63
CA GLY A 103 -0.45 10.23 5.81
C GLY A 103 -1.58 9.24 6.17
N ALA A 104 -1.25 7.96 6.35
CA ALA A 104 -2.21 6.93 6.72
C ALA A 104 -2.81 7.16 8.12
N VAL A 105 -1.98 7.48 9.13
CA VAL A 105 -2.43 7.75 10.50
C VAL A 105 -3.29 9.01 10.53
N THR A 106 -2.86 10.10 9.89
CA THR A 106 -3.63 11.33 9.80
C THR A 106 -5.01 11.08 9.18
N ALA A 107 -5.07 10.35 8.06
CA ALA A 107 -6.32 10.00 7.40
C ALA A 107 -7.22 9.13 8.28
N ALA A 108 -6.65 8.14 8.98
CA ALA A 108 -7.40 7.20 9.81
C ALA A 108 -8.08 7.86 11.02
N VAL A 109 -7.49 8.93 11.58
CA VAL A 109 -8.02 9.64 12.75
C VAL A 109 -8.82 10.91 12.42
N GLN A 110 -9.08 11.21 11.14
CA GLN A 110 -9.80 12.44 10.78
C GLN A 110 -11.21 12.46 11.36
N ASP A 111 -11.95 11.36 11.18
CA ASP A 111 -13.33 11.24 11.64
C ASP A 111 -13.39 10.93 13.13
N ALA A 112 -13.92 11.88 13.91
CA ALA A 112 -14.02 11.79 15.36
C ALA A 112 -14.78 10.55 15.85
N ALA A 113 -15.80 10.10 15.12
CA ALA A 113 -16.60 8.93 15.50
C ALA A 113 -15.78 7.63 15.44
N HIS A 114 -14.80 7.55 14.53
CA HIS A 114 -14.05 6.33 14.24
C HIS A 114 -12.62 6.33 14.82
N ARG A 115 -12.20 7.40 15.52
CA ARG A 115 -10.82 7.54 16.06
C ARG A 115 -10.40 6.38 16.96
N LEU A 116 -11.28 5.98 17.89
CA LEU A 116 -10.96 4.89 18.82
C LEU A 116 -10.73 3.57 18.07
N ALA A 117 -11.63 3.23 17.13
CA ALA A 117 -11.49 2.04 16.31
C ALA A 117 -10.20 2.06 15.47
N ALA A 118 -9.86 3.22 14.88
CA ALA A 118 -8.64 3.40 14.10
C ALA A 118 -7.36 3.22 14.95
N ILE A 119 -7.32 3.82 16.15
CA ILE A 119 -6.17 3.69 17.07
C ILE A 119 -6.03 2.24 17.53
N VAL A 120 -7.12 1.57 17.89
CA VAL A 120 -7.09 0.17 18.31
C VAL A 120 -6.58 -0.73 17.16
N ALA A 121 -7.09 -0.55 15.94
CA ALA A 121 -6.62 -1.29 14.77
C ALA A 121 -5.11 -1.11 14.54
N PHE A 122 -4.63 0.13 14.68
CA PHE A 122 -3.22 0.47 14.56
C PHE A 122 -2.37 -0.20 15.65
N LEU A 123 -2.76 -0.10 16.92
CA LEU A 123 -2.03 -0.67 18.05
C LEU A 123 -1.95 -2.20 17.96
N VAL A 124 -3.05 -2.86 17.61
CA VAL A 124 -3.05 -4.32 17.41
C VAL A 124 -2.14 -4.70 16.25
N THR A 125 -2.20 -3.97 15.13
CA THR A 125 -1.30 -4.22 13.98
C THR A 125 0.17 -4.02 14.35
N ALA A 126 0.49 -2.95 15.08
CA ALA A 126 1.84 -2.59 15.50
C ALA A 126 2.43 -3.52 16.57
N SER A 127 1.58 -4.23 17.32
CA SER A 127 2.02 -5.13 18.40
C SER A 127 2.85 -6.32 17.94
N GLY A 128 2.76 -6.70 16.66
CA GLY A 128 3.45 -7.87 16.11
C GLY A 128 2.93 -9.23 16.63
N ILE A 129 1.80 -9.26 17.35
CA ILE A 129 1.22 -10.51 17.84
C ILE A 129 0.85 -11.44 16.69
N THR A 130 1.06 -12.73 16.90
CA THR A 130 0.60 -13.78 15.99
C THR A 130 -0.30 -14.71 16.77
N VAL A 131 -1.54 -14.85 16.33
CA VAL A 131 -2.55 -15.71 16.96
C VAL A 131 -3.08 -16.68 15.92
N ALA A 132 -3.12 -17.96 16.26
CA ALA A 132 -3.52 -19.06 15.36
C ALA A 132 -2.72 -19.11 14.04
N GLY A 133 -1.44 -18.69 14.07
CA GLY A 133 -0.59 -18.62 12.87
C GLY A 133 -0.88 -17.44 11.94
N ILE A 134 -1.80 -16.55 12.32
CA ILE A 134 -2.16 -15.36 11.55
C ILE A 134 -1.53 -14.12 12.21
N GLY A 135 -0.81 -13.33 11.41
CA GLY A 135 -0.10 -12.14 11.88
C GLY A 135 -1.02 -10.99 12.31
N SER A 136 -0.43 -10.03 13.01
CA SER A 136 -1.12 -8.91 13.67
C SER A 136 -1.96 -8.04 12.74
N ALA A 137 -1.57 -7.88 11.47
CA ALA A 137 -2.30 -7.05 10.50
C ALA A 137 -3.76 -7.52 10.29
N PHE A 138 -4.00 -8.83 10.27
CA PHE A 138 -5.35 -9.38 10.19
C PHE A 138 -6.14 -9.09 11.46
N TRP A 139 -5.54 -9.37 12.62
CA TRP A 139 -6.19 -9.15 13.91
C TRP A 139 -6.47 -7.68 14.18
N GLY A 140 -5.62 -6.77 13.70
CA GLY A 140 -5.85 -5.34 13.77
C GLY A 140 -7.10 -4.91 12.99
N LEU A 141 -7.33 -5.48 11.81
CA LEU A 141 -8.56 -5.25 11.06
C LEU A 141 -9.78 -5.84 11.78
N VAL A 142 -9.70 -7.07 12.29
CA VAL A 142 -10.81 -7.73 13.00
C VAL A 142 -11.19 -6.96 14.26
N VAL A 143 -10.23 -6.68 15.14
CA VAL A 143 -10.48 -5.96 16.40
C VAL A 143 -10.93 -4.53 16.11
N GLY A 144 -10.30 -3.85 15.15
CA GLY A 144 -10.72 -2.52 14.70
C GLY A 144 -12.17 -2.50 14.22
N ALA A 145 -12.57 -3.47 13.39
CA ALA A 145 -13.95 -3.59 12.90
C ALA A 145 -14.94 -3.90 14.04
N VAL A 146 -14.58 -4.78 14.97
CA VAL A 146 -15.42 -5.08 16.14
C VAL A 146 -15.64 -3.82 17.00
N VAL A 147 -14.57 -3.06 17.27
CA VAL A 147 -14.65 -1.80 18.04
C VAL A 147 -15.47 -0.75 17.28
N MET A 148 -15.28 -0.65 15.97
CA MET A 148 -16.05 0.24 15.10
C MET A 148 -17.56 -0.09 15.16
N LEU A 149 -17.93 -1.37 15.10
CA LEU A 149 -19.32 -1.82 15.18
C LEU A 149 -19.92 -1.67 16.58
N TRP A 150 -19.11 -1.73 17.64
CA TRP A 150 -19.59 -1.61 19.01
C TRP A 150 -19.81 -0.15 19.44
N LEU A 151 -19.02 0.78 18.88
CA LEU A 151 -19.12 2.22 19.13
C LEU A 151 -20.03 2.95 18.13
N GLY A 152 -20.45 2.27 17.06
CA GLY A 152 -21.29 2.81 15.97
C GLY A 152 -22.78 2.76 16.26
#